data_AF-A0A1B6K7H5-F1
#
_entry.id   AF-A0A1B6K7H5-F1
#
_cell.length_a   1.000
_cell.length_b   1.000
_cell.length_c   1.000
_cell.angle_alpha   90.00
_cell.angle_beta   90.00
_cell.angle_gamma   90.00
#
_symmetry.space_group_name_H-M   'P 1'
#
loop_
_entity.id
_entity.type
_entity.pdbx_description
1 polymer ?
#
loop_
_entity_poly.entity_id
_entity_poly.type
_entity_poly.pdbx_seq_one_letter_code
_entity_poly.pdbx_strand_id
1 'polypeptide(L)'
;APNDVDNMDSSDAESFEDDRGNIQAEELGPPPKRAKHPGRKKTRRSHLWKRNIAKSNRNKGKSYIDRKGNQHGGKQIRQYTHQCRFKCNENIDKQQRQEVLGARQ
;
A
#
# COMPACT_ATOMS: atom_id res chain seq x y z
N ALA A 1 7.90 -27.46 42.47
CA ALA A 1 8.12 -26.35 43.41
C ALA A 1 7.97 -25.05 42.63
N PRO A 2 6.99 -24.20 42.98
CA PRO A 2 6.87 -22.86 42.40
C PRO A 2 7.83 -21.91 43.14
N ASN A 3 8.50 -21.02 42.40
CA ASN A 3 9.18 -19.88 43.00
C ASN A 3 8.38 -18.62 42.65
N ASP A 4 7.67 -18.11 43.64
CA ASP A 4 7.43 -16.68 43.89
C ASP A 4 8.80 -15.96 43.90
N VAL A 5 9.00 -14.77 43.32
CA VAL A 5 8.71 -13.39 43.77
C VAL A 5 9.56 -12.50 42.80
N ASP A 6 9.35 -11.22 42.47
CA ASP A 6 8.83 -10.09 43.21
C ASP A 6 8.17 -9.07 42.27
N ASN A 7 7.19 -8.42 42.89
CA ASN A 7 6.41 -7.28 42.46
C ASN A 7 7.27 -6.00 42.57
N MET A 8 7.49 -5.28 41.48
CA MET A 8 8.17 -3.97 41.48
C MET A 8 7.19 -2.90 41.00
N ASP A 9 6.40 -2.42 41.95
CA ASP A 9 5.58 -1.22 41.86
C ASP A 9 6.51 0.00 41.96
N SER A 10 6.57 0.82 40.91
CA SER A 10 7.31 2.08 40.93
C SER A 10 6.41 3.18 40.37
N SER A 11 5.63 3.74 41.27
CA SER A 11 4.89 4.98 41.12
C SER A 11 5.86 6.16 41.01
N ASP A 12 5.91 6.78 39.83
CA ASP A 12 6.51 8.10 39.64
C ASP A 12 5.42 9.01 39.05
N ALA A 13 4.70 9.65 39.97
CA ALA A 13 3.61 10.58 39.69
C ALA A 13 4.21 11.99 39.64
N GLU A 14 4.74 12.36 38.48
CA GLU A 14 5.26 13.69 38.21
C GLU A 14 4.11 14.73 38.25
N SER A 15 4.17 15.62 39.24
CA SER A 15 3.27 16.73 39.46
C SER A 15 3.52 17.85 38.45
N PHE A 16 2.61 18.02 37.49
CA PHE A 16 2.65 19.10 36.50
C PHE A 16 2.00 20.37 37.08
N GLU A 17 2.82 21.34 37.47
CA GLU A 17 2.38 22.65 37.95
C GLU A 17 1.80 23.49 36.77
N ASP A 18 0.53 23.88 36.87
CA ASP A 18 -0.19 24.76 35.94
C ASP A 18 0.23 26.24 36.16
N ASP A 19 1.26 26.74 35.48
CA ASP A 19 1.59 28.17 35.39
C ASP A 19 0.62 28.88 34.43
N ARG A 20 -0.50 29.38 34.95
CA ARG A 20 -1.48 30.16 34.18
C ARG A 20 -1.14 31.66 34.23
N GLY A 21 -0.18 32.04 33.40
CA GLY A 21 0.10 33.44 33.07
C GLY A 21 -1.14 34.16 32.54
N ASN A 22 -1.49 35.25 33.22
CA ASN A 22 -2.55 36.20 32.89
C ASN A 22 -2.19 37.02 31.63
N ILE A 23 -2.78 36.70 30.48
CA ILE A 23 -2.58 37.44 29.22
C ILE A 23 -3.81 38.32 28.95
N GLN A 24 -3.59 39.63 28.88
CA GLN A 24 -4.60 40.65 28.58
C GLN A 24 -5.19 40.45 27.17
N ALA A 25 -6.52 40.58 27.08
CA ALA A 25 -7.29 40.41 25.86
C ALA A 25 -7.21 41.66 24.97
N GLU A 26 -6.26 41.66 24.03
CA GLU A 26 -6.27 42.55 22.88
C GLU A 26 -7.14 41.98 21.76
N GLU A 27 -7.79 42.90 21.05
CA GLU A 27 -8.96 42.75 20.18
C GLU A 27 -8.73 41.82 18.99
N LEU A 28 -9.13 40.55 19.12
CA LEU A 28 -9.14 39.59 18.02
C LEU A 28 -10.32 39.86 17.10
N GLY A 29 -10.01 40.28 15.87
CA GLY A 29 -10.97 40.42 14.77
C GLY A 29 -11.83 39.16 14.53
N PRO A 30 -12.84 39.25 13.64
CA PRO A 30 -13.83 38.19 13.48
C PRO A 30 -13.16 36.84 13.23
N PRO A 31 -13.54 35.79 13.98
CA PRO A 31 -12.84 34.52 13.95
C PRO A 31 -12.84 33.93 12.54
N PRO A 32 -11.74 33.31 12.09
CA PRO A 32 -11.69 32.67 10.79
C PRO A 32 -12.82 31.64 10.71
N LYS A 33 -13.60 31.70 9.63
CA LYS A 33 -14.68 30.74 9.38
C LYS A 33 -14.06 29.33 9.45
N ARG A 34 -14.48 28.55 10.44
CA ARG A 34 -13.96 27.19 10.67
C ARG A 34 -14.00 26.42 9.36
N ALA A 35 -12.85 25.89 8.94
CA ALA A 35 -12.79 25.01 7.79
C ALA A 35 -13.82 23.90 8.01
N LYS A 36 -14.68 23.66 7.01
CA LYS A 36 -15.65 22.57 7.07
C LYS A 36 -14.86 21.28 7.18
N HIS A 37 -14.74 20.74 8.39
CA HIS A 37 -14.13 19.45 8.60
C HIS A 37 -14.92 18.45 7.77
N PRO A 38 -14.28 17.71 6.85
CA PRO A 38 -14.98 16.65 6.14
C PRO A 38 -15.59 15.74 7.21
N GLY A 39 -16.89 15.47 7.10
CA GLY A 39 -17.59 14.64 8.07
C GLY A 39 -16.84 13.32 8.28
N ARG A 40 -17.08 12.65 9.41
CA ARG A 40 -16.38 11.42 9.84
C ARG A 40 -16.26 10.34 8.75
N LYS A 41 -17.16 10.35 7.75
CA LYS A 41 -17.18 9.38 6.65
C LYS A 41 -16.12 9.72 5.58
N LYS A 42 -15.16 8.82 5.42
CA LYS A 42 -14.09 8.90 4.41
C LYS A 42 -14.63 8.67 3.00
N THR A 43 -14.11 9.42 2.02
CA THR A 43 -14.37 9.19 0.59
C THR A 43 -13.91 7.80 0.16
N ARG A 44 -14.80 7.04 -0.49
CA ARG A 44 -14.50 5.68 -0.95
C ARG A 44 -13.61 5.72 -2.19
N ARG A 45 -12.33 5.34 -2.04
CA ARG A 45 -11.37 5.19 -3.16
C ARG A 45 -11.26 3.73 -3.59
N SER A 46 -12.19 3.27 -4.44
CA SER A 46 -12.28 1.86 -4.85
C SER A 46 -11.05 1.38 -5.66
N HIS A 47 -10.45 2.22 -6.49
CA HIS A 47 -9.27 1.85 -7.28
C HIS A 47 -8.05 1.49 -6.42
N LEU A 48 -7.95 2.03 -5.19
CA LEU A 48 -6.89 1.73 -4.24
C LEU A 48 -7.14 0.45 -3.44
N TRP A 49 -8.27 -0.22 -3.65
CA TRP A 49 -8.52 -1.48 -2.99
C TRP A 49 -7.52 -2.53 -3.45
N LYS A 50 -6.91 -3.25 -2.52
CA LYS A 50 -5.93 -4.32 -2.79
C LYS A 50 -6.38 -5.27 -3.90
N ARG A 51 -7.68 -5.63 -3.91
CA ARG A 51 -8.28 -6.47 -4.95
C ARG A 51 -8.25 -5.83 -6.34
N ASN A 52 -8.56 -4.53 -6.44
CA ASN A 52 -8.58 -3.83 -7.72
C ASN A 52 -7.16 -3.60 -8.24
N ILE A 53 -6.22 -3.26 -7.36
CA ILE A 53 -4.79 -3.19 -7.69
C ILE A 53 -4.29 -4.56 -8.19
N ALA A 54 -4.55 -5.64 -7.45
CA ALA A 54 -4.12 -6.99 -7.84
C ALA A 54 -4.73 -7.44 -9.18
N LYS A 55 -6.03 -7.18 -9.40
CA LYS A 55 -6.68 -7.44 -10.69
C LYS A 55 -6.03 -6.62 -11.83
N SER A 56 -5.78 -5.33 -11.60
CA SER A 56 -5.12 -4.47 -12.58
C SER A 56 -3.73 -5.00 -12.94
N ASN A 57 -2.92 -5.33 -11.94
CA ASN A 57 -1.59 -5.89 -12.15
C ASN A 57 -1.63 -7.24 -12.88
N ARG A 58 -2.54 -8.13 -12.50
CA ARG A 58 -2.74 -9.42 -13.18
C ARG A 58 -3.08 -9.24 -14.67
N ASN A 59 -3.97 -8.30 -14.99
CA ASN A 59 -4.36 -8.01 -16.37
C ASN A 59 -3.19 -7.44 -17.17
N LYS A 60 -2.40 -6.55 -16.57
CA LYS A 60 -1.15 -5.99 -17.13
C LYS A 60 0.01 -7.00 -17.15
N GLY A 61 -0.19 -8.21 -16.65
CA GLY A 61 0.88 -9.21 -16.51
C GLY A 61 1.98 -8.81 -15.52
N LYS A 62 1.77 -7.84 -14.64
CA LYS A 62 2.73 -7.42 -13.60
C LYS A 62 2.64 -8.34 -12.38
N SER A 63 3.66 -8.27 -11.53
CA SER A 63 3.63 -8.97 -10.25
C SER A 63 2.54 -8.40 -9.33
N TYR A 64 1.97 -9.27 -8.51
CA TYR A 64 0.94 -8.86 -7.55
C TYR A 64 0.92 -9.80 -6.34
N ILE A 65 0.33 -9.33 -5.25
CA ILE A 65 0.15 -10.08 -4.02
C ILE A 65 -1.32 -10.47 -3.88
N ASP A 66 -1.61 -11.74 -3.61
CA ASP A 66 -2.97 -12.21 -3.36
C ASP A 66 -3.43 -11.92 -1.92
N ARG A 67 -4.72 -12.12 -1.63
CA ARG A 67 -5.31 -11.98 -0.29
C ARG A 67 -4.64 -12.85 0.76
N LYS A 68 -4.07 -13.98 0.35
CA LYS A 68 -3.32 -14.90 1.22
C LYS A 68 -1.87 -14.46 1.48
N GLY A 69 -1.43 -13.35 0.89
CA GLY A 69 -0.03 -12.89 0.97
C GLY A 69 0.90 -13.52 -0.06
N ASN A 70 0.40 -14.43 -0.90
CA ASN A 70 1.21 -15.09 -1.93
C ASN A 70 1.63 -14.10 -3.02
N GLN A 71 2.92 -14.08 -3.34
CA GLN A 71 3.47 -13.26 -4.42
C GLN A 71 3.38 -14.00 -5.75
N HIS A 72 2.69 -13.39 -6.72
CA HIS A 72 2.65 -13.85 -8.10
C HIS A 72 3.64 -13.03 -8.92
N GLY A 73 4.57 -13.70 -9.59
CA GLY A 73 5.51 -13.07 -10.52
C GLY A 73 4.80 -12.48 -11.74
N GLY A 74 5.41 -11.46 -12.34
CA GLY A 74 4.96 -10.94 -13.63
C GLY A 74 5.12 -11.97 -14.75
N LYS A 75 4.31 -11.88 -15.79
CA LYS A 75 4.43 -12.71 -16.99
C LYS A 75 5.75 -12.38 -17.68
N GLN A 76 6.54 -13.40 -17.96
CA GLN A 76 7.81 -13.30 -18.66
C GLN A 76 7.72 -14.05 -19.99
N ILE A 77 8.41 -13.54 -21.02
CA ILE A 77 8.56 -14.25 -22.28
C ILE A 77 9.43 -15.48 -22.00
N ARG A 78 8.88 -16.67 -22.23
CA ARG A 78 9.62 -17.91 -22.04
C ARG A 78 10.77 -18.02 -23.03
N GLN A 79 11.79 -18.75 -22.62
CA GLN A 79 12.93 -19.09 -23.46
C GLN A 79 12.49 -19.93 -24.66
N TYR A 80 13.33 -19.97 -25.68
CA TYR A 80 13.04 -20.71 -26.90
C TYR A 80 13.09 -22.21 -26.65
N THR A 81 11.95 -22.91 -26.74
CA THR A 81 11.93 -24.38 -26.74
C THR A 81 11.71 -24.84 -28.17
N HIS A 82 12.77 -25.33 -28.82
CA HIS A 82 12.81 -25.67 -30.26
C HIS A 82 12.02 -26.93 -30.65
N GLN A 83 11.18 -27.46 -29.75
CA GLN A 83 10.30 -28.60 -30.01
C GLN A 83 8.90 -28.18 -30.50
N CYS A 84 8.80 -27.00 -31.14
CA CYS A 84 7.56 -26.53 -31.73
C CYS A 84 7.18 -27.38 -32.95
N ARG A 85 5.99 -28.00 -32.94
CA ARG A 85 5.41 -28.70 -34.10
C ARG A 85 5.36 -27.84 -35.38
N PHE A 86 5.22 -26.52 -35.23
CA PHE A 86 5.05 -25.56 -36.33
C PHE A 86 6.34 -24.81 -36.72
N LYS A 87 7.52 -25.28 -36.26
CA LYS A 87 8.81 -24.63 -36.55
C LYS A 87 8.80 -23.12 -36.27
N CYS A 88 8.34 -22.77 -35.08
CA CYS A 88 8.21 -21.38 -34.65
C CYS A 88 9.51 -20.57 -34.84
N ASN A 89 10.67 -21.24 -34.83
CA ASN A 89 12.03 -20.70 -34.99
C ASN A 89 12.38 -20.24 -36.40
N GLU A 90 11.80 -20.87 -37.41
CA GLU A 90 12.03 -20.51 -38.80
C GLU A 90 11.01 -19.46 -39.25
N ASN A 91 9.80 -19.49 -38.67
CA ASN A 91 8.67 -18.72 -39.15
C ASN A 91 8.44 -17.39 -38.42
N ILE A 92 8.98 -17.23 -37.21
CA ILE A 92 8.74 -16.03 -36.39
C ILE A 92 10.08 -15.51 -35.89
N ASP A 93 10.40 -14.29 -36.32
CA ASP A 93 11.61 -13.62 -35.89
C ASP A 93 11.52 -13.17 -34.41
N LYS A 94 12.67 -13.00 -33.75
CA LYS A 94 12.75 -12.55 -32.36
C LYS A 94 12.03 -11.22 -32.14
N GLN A 95 12.10 -10.31 -33.11
CA GLN A 95 11.46 -9.00 -33.03
C GLN A 95 9.94 -9.12 -33.09
N GLN A 96 9.39 -9.89 -34.03
CA GLN A 96 7.95 -10.16 -34.12
C GLN A 96 7.42 -10.88 -32.87
N ARG A 97 8.23 -11.75 -32.28
CA ARG A 97 7.89 -12.43 -31.03
C ARG A 97 7.84 -11.44 -29.84
N GLN A 98 8.79 -10.52 -29.74
CA GLN A 98 8.76 -9.47 -28.73
C GLN A 98 7.58 -8.52 -28.93
N GLU A 99 7.19 -8.26 -30.17
CA GLU A 99 6.02 -7.45 -30.46
C GLU A 99 4.73 -8.16 -30.02
N VAL A 100 4.51 -9.41 -30.42
CA VAL A 100 3.28 -10.14 -30.07
C VAL A 100 3.22 -10.51 -28.59
N LEU A 101 4.34 -10.92 -27.99
CA LEU A 101 4.39 -11.37 -26.59
C LEU A 101 4.75 -10.26 -25.59
N GLY A 102 5.36 -9.17 -26.04
CA GLY A 102 5.78 -8.03 -25.22
C GLY A 102 4.85 -6.81 -25.30
N ALA A 103 3.97 -6.70 -26.30
CA ALA A 103 3.05 -5.56 -26.44
C ALA A 103 1.80 -5.60 -25.54
N ARG A 104 1.66 -6.59 -24.65
CA ARG A 104 0.61 -6.58 -23.62
C ARG A 104 1.12 -5.84 -22.37
N GLN A 105 1.18 -4.51 -22.44
CA GLN A 105 1.48 -3.63 -21.29
C GLN A 105 0.26 -2.82 -20.85
#